data_AF-A0A345CW23-F1
#
_entry.id   AF-A0A345CW23-F1
#
_cell.length_a   1.000
_cell.length_b   1.000
_cell.length_c   1.000
_cell.angle_alpha   90.00
_cell.angle_beta   90.00
_cell.angle_gamma   90.00
#
_symmetry.space_group_name_H-M   'P 1'
#
loop_
_entity.id
_entity.type
_entity.pdbx_description
1 polymer ?
#
loop_
_entity_poly.entity_id
_entity_poly.type
_entity_poly.pdbx_seq_one_letter_code
_entity_poly.pdbx_strand_id
1 'polypeptide(L)'
;MNAWRDVGRFISTLERKQRLLQNNIHKTKRKIDHIGSIITQQYEEFAGINQEIKRLTPSGVVNRHDFYQGIRRQGALLTHQQVIIQKITQLKQDQRVQEKKMQQYRVEMNLLDKRHHKMSDYLQKAYRLYLKQRANRIENDIQEMAVYVNKDY
;
A
#
# COMPACT_ATOMS: atom_id res chain seq x y z
N MET A 1 -32.86 -18.65 -10.70
CA MET A 1 -32.52 -17.21 -10.83
C MET A 1 -31.58 -16.67 -9.73
N ASN A 2 -31.27 -17.39 -8.64
CA ASN A 2 -30.53 -16.84 -7.49
C ASN A 2 -29.00 -16.85 -7.65
N ALA A 3 -28.42 -17.90 -8.25
CA ALA A 3 -26.96 -18.04 -8.37
C ALA A 3 -26.27 -16.86 -9.08
N TRP A 4 -26.88 -16.29 -10.12
CA TRP A 4 -26.34 -15.12 -10.83
C TRP A 4 -26.30 -13.86 -9.96
N ARG A 5 -27.33 -13.65 -9.12
CA ARG A 5 -27.37 -12.53 -8.17
C ARG A 5 -26.35 -12.72 -7.05
N ASP A 6 -26.21 -13.94 -6.53
CA ASP A 6 -25.26 -14.25 -5.46
C ASP A 6 -23.81 -14.10 -5.91
N VAL A 7 -23.52 -14.47 -7.16
CA VAL A 7 -22.19 -14.25 -7.72
C VAL A 7 -21.90 -12.77 -7.99
N GLY A 8 -22.88 -12.00 -8.49
CA GLY A 8 -22.73 -10.54 -8.63
C GLY A 8 -22.40 -9.87 -7.29
N ARG A 9 -23.10 -10.25 -6.21
CA ARG A 9 -22.81 -9.79 -4.84
C ARG A 9 -21.40 -10.18 -4.38
N PHE A 10 -20.94 -11.38 -4.74
CA PHE A 10 -19.59 -11.83 -4.41
C PHE A 10 -18.52 -10.98 -5.10
N ILE A 11 -18.66 -10.69 -6.40
CA ILE A 11 -17.74 -9.79 -7.13
C ILE A 11 -17.72 -8.41 -6.50
N SER A 12 -18.89 -7.79 -6.28
CA SER A 12 -18.96 -6.47 -5.63
C SER A 12 -18.29 -6.46 -4.26
N THR A 13 -18.34 -7.58 -3.52
CA THR A 13 -17.64 -7.73 -2.25
C THR A 13 -16.12 -7.78 -2.42
N LEU A 14 -15.62 -8.47 -3.46
CA LEU A 14 -14.19 -8.48 -3.81
C LEU A 14 -13.69 -7.09 -4.19
N GLU A 15 -14.42 -6.38 -5.06
CA GLU A 15 -14.09 -5.02 -5.48
C GLU A 15 -14.06 -4.05 -4.30
N ARG A 16 -15.01 -4.19 -3.36
CA ARG A 16 -15.02 -3.39 -2.13
C ARG A 16 -13.77 -3.67 -1.28
N LYS A 17 -13.38 -4.94 -1.13
CA LYS A 17 -12.16 -5.31 -0.39
C LYS A 17 -10.90 -4.79 -1.08
N GLN A 18 -10.81 -4.86 -2.41
CA GLN A 18 -9.70 -4.27 -3.17
C GLN A 18 -9.60 -2.76 -2.94
N ARG A 19 -10.71 -2.02 -3.03
CA ARG A 19 -10.74 -0.57 -2.74
C ARG A 19 -10.26 -0.24 -1.32
N LEU A 20 -10.67 -1.04 -0.33
CA LEU A 20 -10.20 -0.87 1.05
C LEU A 20 -8.69 -1.10 1.18
N LEU A 21 -8.16 -2.14 0.52
CA LEU A 21 -6.72 -2.42 0.52
C LEU A 21 -5.92 -1.34 -0.20
N GLN A 22 -6.39 -0.85 -1.35
CA GLN A 22 -5.80 0.29 -2.06
C GLN A 22 -5.69 1.51 -1.14
N ASN A 23 -6.77 1.84 -0.43
CA ASN A 23 -6.77 2.94 0.54
C ASN A 23 -5.79 2.69 1.69
N ASN A 24 -5.69 1.47 2.20
CA ASN A 24 -4.74 1.11 3.24
C ASN A 24 -3.29 1.22 2.76
N ILE A 25 -2.98 0.75 1.55
CA ILE A 25 -1.66 0.89 0.92
C ILE A 25 -1.31 2.38 0.80
N HIS A 26 -2.22 3.21 0.31
CA HIS A 26 -1.99 4.65 0.17
C HIS A 26 -1.75 5.35 1.50
N LYS A 27 -2.54 5.02 2.52
CA LYS A 27 -2.36 5.55 3.89
C LYS A 27 -1.03 5.13 4.48
N THR A 28 -0.64 3.86 4.32
CA THR A 28 0.64 3.35 4.83
C THR A 28 1.81 4.00 4.09
N LYS A 29 1.72 4.17 2.76
CA LYS A 29 2.74 4.88 1.99
C LYS A 29 2.96 6.30 2.50
N ARG A 30 1.88 7.07 2.69
CA ARG A 30 1.97 8.42 3.28
C ARG A 30 2.66 8.44 4.64
N LYS A 31 2.44 7.43 5.48
CA LYS A 31 3.12 7.30 6.78
C LYS A 31 4.62 7.04 6.60
N ILE A 32 5.00 6.15 5.69
CA ILE A 32 6.40 5.87 5.36
C ILE A 32 7.08 7.15 4.87
N ASP A 33 6.46 7.88 3.94
CA ASP A 33 6.99 9.11 3.38
C ASP A 33 7.14 10.19 4.48
N HIS A 34 6.16 10.31 5.38
CA HIS A 34 6.23 11.23 6.52
C HIS A 34 7.36 10.88 7.49
N ILE A 35 7.50 9.60 7.86
CA ILE A 35 8.62 9.14 8.70
C ILE A 35 9.96 9.44 8.01
N GLY A 36 10.06 9.20 6.70
CA GLY A 36 11.24 9.54 5.91
C GLY A 36 11.59 11.03 5.98
N SER A 37 10.59 11.91 5.86
CA SER A 37 10.78 13.35 6.00
C SER A 37 11.30 13.74 7.38
N ILE A 38 10.77 13.16 8.46
CA ILE A 38 11.26 13.41 9.83
C ILE A 38 12.72 12.92 9.97
N ILE A 39 13.04 11.74 9.44
CA ILE A 39 14.42 11.22 9.47
C ILE A 39 15.38 12.20 8.78
N THR A 40 15.00 12.76 7.62
CA THR A 40 15.80 13.76 6.92
C THR A 40 16.03 15.01 7.77
N GLN A 41 14.99 15.55 8.40
CA GLN A 41 15.10 16.70 9.30
C GLN A 41 16.06 16.43 10.47
N GLN A 42 16.00 15.23 11.04
CA GLN A 42 16.91 14.83 12.12
C GLN A 42 18.38 14.74 11.65
N TYR A 43 18.62 14.30 10.41
CA TYR A 43 19.96 14.32 9.83
C TYR A 43 20.47 15.75 9.54
N GLU A 44 19.60 16.66 9.10
CA GLU A 44 19.94 18.07 8.92
C GLU A 44 20.32 18.73 10.26
N GLU A 45 19.55 18.47 11.31
CA GLU A 45 19.84 18.93 12.67
C GLU A 45 21.20 18.39 13.15
N PHE A 46 21.45 17.09 12.97
CA PHE A 46 22.74 16.46 13.29
C PHE A 46 23.92 17.13 12.55
N ALA A 47 23.74 17.45 11.26
CA ALA A 47 24.75 18.14 10.46
C ALA A 47 24.99 19.57 10.96
N GLY A 48 23.93 20.29 11.36
CA GLY A 48 24.02 21.61 11.97
C GLY A 48 24.84 21.59 13.26
N ILE A 49 24.59 20.61 14.14
CA ILE A 49 25.36 20.44 15.38
C ILE A 49 26.83 20.16 15.08
N ASN A 50 27.14 19.33 14.07
CA ASN A 50 28.53 19.08 13.68
C ASN A 50 29.24 20.36 13.23
N GLN A 51 28.55 21.26 12.53
CA GLN A 51 29.12 22.56 12.18
C GLN A 51 29.33 23.43 13.41
N GLU A 52 28.41 23.41 14.37
CA GLU A 52 28.56 24.16 15.62
C GLU A 52 29.74 23.65 16.47
N ILE A 53 29.90 22.33 16.60
CA ILE A 53 31.05 21.72 17.28
C ILE A 53 32.36 22.17 16.60
N LYS A 54 32.43 22.14 15.27
CA LYS A 54 33.62 22.60 14.52
C LYS A 54 33.96 24.07 14.78
N ARG A 55 32.94 24.94 14.93
CA ARG A 55 33.14 26.37 15.27
C ARG A 55 33.65 26.58 16.69
N LEU A 56 33.29 25.68 17.61
CA LEU A 56 33.72 25.72 19.01
C LEU A 56 35.12 25.11 19.20
N THR A 57 35.65 24.40 18.20
CA THR A 57 37.03 23.91 18.21
C THR A 57 37.98 25.09 17.99
N PRO A 58 38.81 25.45 18.98
CA PRO A 58 39.67 26.61 18.86
C PRO A 58 40.77 26.40 17.82
N SER A 59 41.04 27.44 17.03
CA SER A 59 42.20 27.53 16.15
C SER A 59 43.15 28.62 16.66
N GLY A 60 44.35 28.25 17.11
CA GLY A 60 45.37 29.19 17.60
C GLY A 60 45.41 29.35 19.12
N VAL A 61 45.99 30.46 19.60
CA VAL A 61 46.16 30.74 21.03
C VAL A 61 44.86 31.31 21.59
N VAL A 62 44.26 30.59 22.54
CA VAL A 62 42.98 30.93 23.17
C VAL A 62 43.15 31.07 24.68
N ASN A 63 42.37 31.96 25.29
CA ASN A 63 42.26 32.04 26.73
C ASN A 63 41.72 30.70 27.29
N ARG A 64 42.32 30.21 28.39
CA ARG A 64 41.87 28.99 29.08
C ARG A 64 40.39 29.05 29.44
N HIS A 65 39.87 30.20 29.84
CA HIS A 65 38.47 30.33 30.21
C HIS A 65 37.53 30.00 29.04
N ASP A 66 37.78 30.59 27.88
CA ASP A 66 36.98 30.40 26.66
C ASP A 66 37.13 28.97 26.13
N PHE A 67 38.33 28.39 26.24
CA PHE A 67 38.58 27.00 25.91
C PHE A 67 37.70 26.04 26.73
N TYR A 68 37.66 26.19 28.06
CA TYR A 68 36.82 25.35 28.92
C TYR A 68 35.32 25.58 28.72
N GLN A 69 34.90 26.80 28.37
CA GLN A 69 33.50 27.05 27.97
C GLN A 69 33.16 26.33 26.66
N GLY A 70 34.04 26.40 25.66
CA GLY A 70 33.91 25.70 24.39
C GLY A 70 33.76 24.19 24.58
N ILE A 71 34.63 23.57 25.39
CA ILE A 71 34.54 22.14 25.72
C ILE A 71 33.19 21.78 26.35
N ARG A 72 32.71 22.57 27.34
CA ARG A 72 31.42 22.31 27.99
C ARG A 72 30.26 22.35 27.00
N ARG A 73 30.27 23.34 26.10
CA ARG A 73 29.24 23.46 25.05
C ARG A 73 29.33 22.32 24.03
N GLN A 74 30.53 21.91 23.61
CA GLN A 74 30.71 20.74 22.76
C GLN A 74 30.17 19.46 23.43
N GLY A 75 30.40 19.28 24.74
CA GLY A 75 29.85 18.16 25.49
C GLY A 75 28.31 18.11 25.45
N ALA A 76 27.64 19.24 25.67
CA ALA A 76 26.18 19.33 25.57
C ALA A 76 25.67 19.01 24.15
N LEU A 77 26.36 19.52 23.13
CA LEU A 77 26.03 19.25 21.72
C LEU A 77 26.20 17.77 21.34
N LEU A 78 27.24 17.10 21.86
CA LEU A 78 27.45 15.66 21.68
C LEU A 78 26.33 14.84 22.35
N THR A 79 25.88 15.24 23.54
CA THR A 79 24.72 14.61 24.20
C THR A 79 23.46 14.77 23.35
N HIS A 80 23.23 15.95 22.77
CA HIS A 80 22.09 16.19 21.89
C HIS A 80 22.16 15.34 20.60
N GLN A 81 23.35 15.19 20.01
CA GLN A 81 23.56 14.28 18.88
C GLN A 81 23.20 12.83 19.22
N GLN A 82 23.53 12.37 20.42
CA GLN A 82 23.17 11.02 20.86
C GLN A 82 21.65 10.82 20.90
N VAL A 83 20.91 11.82 21.39
CA VAL A 83 19.43 11.81 21.39
C VAL A 83 18.88 11.74 19.97
N ILE A 84 19.43 12.53 19.05
CA ILE A 84 19.04 12.51 17.63
C ILE A 84 19.28 11.13 17.00
N ILE A 85 20.44 10.50 17.25
CA ILE A 85 20.76 9.17 16.73
C ILE A 85 19.76 8.12 17.26
N GLN A 86 19.42 8.17 18.54
CA GLN A 86 18.42 7.27 19.13
C GLN A 86 17.06 7.47 18.46
N LYS A 87 16.65 8.72 18.23
CA LYS A 87 15.39 9.05 17.57
C LYS A 87 15.35 8.59 16.11
N ILE A 88 16.42 8.78 15.35
CA ILE A 88 16.56 8.26 13.98
C ILE A 88 16.44 6.73 13.99
N THR A 89 17.08 6.06 14.94
CA THR A 89 17.03 4.59 15.06
C THR A 89 15.59 4.12 15.30
N GLN A 90 14.86 4.77 16.21
CA GLN A 90 13.45 4.47 16.46
C GLN A 90 12.59 4.70 15.20
N LEU A 91 12.76 5.84 14.53
CA LEU A 91 12.01 6.17 13.31
C LEU A 91 12.27 5.17 12.19
N LYS A 92 13.51 4.70 12.00
CA LYS A 92 13.85 3.65 11.03
C LYS A 92 13.18 2.32 11.37
N GLN A 93 13.09 1.99 12.65
CA GLN A 93 12.37 0.78 13.07
C GLN A 93 10.87 0.90 12.77
N ASP A 94 10.26 2.05 13.07
CA ASP A 94 8.85 2.31 12.76
C ASP A 94 8.59 2.28 11.24
N GLN A 95 9.50 2.85 10.44
CA GLN A 95 9.45 2.80 8.99
C GLN A 95 9.42 1.35 8.48
N ARG A 96 10.33 0.49 8.96
CA ARG A 96 10.38 -0.94 8.61
C ARG A 96 9.08 -1.67 8.95
N VAL A 97 8.47 -1.36 10.10
CA VAL A 97 7.17 -1.93 10.49
C VAL A 97 6.07 -1.53 9.49
N GLN A 98 6.04 -0.26 9.07
CA GLN A 98 5.08 0.19 8.05
C GLN A 98 5.34 -0.43 6.68
N GLU A 99 6.61 -0.58 6.28
CA GLU A 99 6.98 -1.25 5.01
C GLU A 99 6.53 -2.71 4.99
N LYS A 100 6.75 -3.45 6.08
CA LYS A 100 6.28 -4.83 6.22
C LYS A 100 4.76 -4.91 6.10
N LYS A 101 4.04 -3.97 6.73
CA LYS A 101 2.57 -3.87 6.63
C LYS A 101 2.10 -3.54 5.22
N MET A 102 2.80 -2.64 4.51
CA MET A 102 2.51 -2.34 3.12
C MET A 102 2.71 -3.58 2.22
N GLN A 103 3.76 -4.36 2.47
CA GLN A 103 4.00 -5.59 1.74
C GLN A 103 2.90 -6.63 1.97
N GLN A 104 2.41 -6.77 3.21
CA GLN A 104 1.27 -7.64 3.52
C GLN A 104 0.03 -7.22 2.73
N TYR A 105 -0.32 -5.94 2.70
CA TYR A 105 -1.46 -5.45 1.92
C TYR A 105 -1.29 -5.70 0.42
N ARG A 106 -0.09 -5.59 -0.13
CA ARG A 106 0.19 -5.91 -1.54
C ARG A 106 -0.01 -7.40 -1.84
N VAL A 107 0.43 -8.29 -0.94
CA VAL A 107 0.21 -9.73 -1.08
C VAL A 107 -1.29 -10.05 -1.04
N GLU A 108 -2.02 -9.49 -0.08
CA GLU A 108 -3.48 -9.65 0.02
C GLU A 108 -4.19 -9.14 -1.23
N MET A 109 -3.76 -7.99 -1.77
CA MET A 109 -4.30 -7.43 -3.01
C MET A 109 -4.10 -8.38 -4.18
N ASN A 110 -2.88 -8.87 -4.39
CA ASN A 110 -2.57 -9.81 -5.46
C ASN A 110 -3.41 -11.10 -5.38
N LEU A 111 -3.69 -11.59 -4.16
CA LEU A 111 -4.55 -12.75 -3.96
C LEU A 111 -6.01 -12.45 -4.33
N LEU A 112 -6.51 -11.26 -3.97
CA LEU A 112 -7.86 -10.82 -4.34
C LEU A 112 -7.99 -10.61 -5.85
N ASP A 113 -6.99 -10.02 -6.51
CA ASP A 113 -6.98 -9.81 -7.95
C ASP A 113 -7.05 -11.14 -8.71
N LYS A 114 -6.28 -12.14 -8.29
CA LYS A 114 -6.34 -13.51 -8.85
C LYS A 114 -7.73 -14.12 -8.68
N ARG A 115 -8.35 -13.97 -7.51
CA ARG A 115 -9.71 -14.49 -7.25
C ARG A 115 -10.76 -13.76 -8.09
N HIS A 116 -10.64 -12.44 -8.19
CA HIS A 116 -11.53 -11.60 -8.99
C HIS A 116 -11.48 -12.00 -10.46
N HIS A 117 -10.27 -12.13 -11.02
CA HIS A 117 -10.07 -12.54 -12.41
C HIS A 117 -10.66 -13.93 -12.68
N LYS A 118 -10.32 -14.93 -11.85
CA LYS A 118 -10.86 -16.29 -11.98
C LYS A 118 -12.39 -16.33 -11.96
N MET A 119 -13.01 -15.54 -11.07
CA MET A 119 -14.47 -15.51 -10.95
C MET A 119 -15.12 -14.80 -12.13
N SER A 120 -14.54 -13.69 -12.57
CA SER A 120 -15.02 -12.93 -13.73
C SER A 120 -14.99 -13.78 -15.01
N ASP A 121 -13.89 -14.50 -15.23
CA ASP A 121 -13.73 -15.42 -16.36
C ASP A 121 -14.76 -16.56 -16.33
N TYR A 122 -14.95 -17.17 -15.15
CA TYR A 122 -15.96 -18.23 -14.97
C TYR A 122 -17.36 -17.74 -15.33
N LEU A 123 -17.73 -16.55 -14.86
CA LEU A 123 -19.04 -15.97 -15.15
C LEU A 123 -19.23 -15.66 -16.62
N GLN A 124 -18.21 -15.09 -17.26
CA GLN A 124 -18.28 -14.77 -18.67
C GLN A 124 -18.49 -16.04 -19.50
N LYS A 125 -17.82 -17.14 -19.16
CA LYS A 125 -18.01 -18.45 -19.79
C LYS A 125 -19.41 -19.00 -19.54
N ALA A 126 -19.87 -18.99 -18.30
CA ALA A 126 -21.22 -19.47 -17.94
C ALA A 126 -22.31 -18.66 -18.66
N TYR A 127 -22.11 -17.34 -18.82
CA TYR A 127 -23.08 -16.46 -19.46
C TYR A 127 -23.17 -16.74 -20.96
N ARG A 128 -22.01 -16.92 -21.63
CA ARG A 128 -21.97 -17.34 -23.04
C ARG A 128 -22.66 -18.69 -23.26
N LEU A 129 -22.45 -19.66 -22.38
CA LEU A 129 -23.12 -20.96 -22.45
C LEU A 129 -24.64 -20.84 -22.28
N TYR A 130 -25.08 -20.03 -21.31
CA TYR A 130 -26.50 -19.76 -21.09
C TYR A 130 -27.16 -19.13 -22.33
N LEU A 131 -26.53 -18.12 -22.94
CA LEU A 131 -27.03 -17.49 -24.16
C LEU A 131 -27.13 -18.50 -25.32
N LYS A 132 -26.11 -19.34 -25.51
CA LYS A 132 -26.12 -20.39 -26.54
C LYS A 132 -27.26 -21.39 -26.32
N GLN A 133 -27.43 -21.89 -25.10
CA GLN A 133 -28.51 -22.82 -24.78
C GLN A 133 -29.89 -22.19 -24.98
N ARG A 134 -30.05 -20.90 -24.65
CA ARG A 134 -31.30 -20.17 -24.90
C ARG A 134 -31.59 -20.04 -26.39
N ALA A 135 -30.59 -19.70 -27.21
CA ALA A 135 -30.75 -19.62 -28.66
C ALA A 135 -31.16 -20.97 -29.26
N ASN A 136 -30.47 -22.05 -28.88
CA ASN A 136 -30.81 -23.40 -29.34
C ASN A 136 -32.24 -23.83 -28.95
N ARG A 137 -32.72 -23.46 -27.74
CA ARG A 137 -34.11 -23.75 -27.35
C ARG A 137 -35.10 -23.01 -28.22
N ILE A 138 -34.88 -21.71 -28.46
CA ILE A 138 -35.74 -20.91 -29.35
C ILE A 138 -35.77 -21.52 -30.76
N GLU A 139 -34.61 -21.95 -31.28
CA GLU A 139 -34.52 -22.60 -32.59
C GLU A 139 -35.29 -23.93 -32.62
N ASN A 140 -35.13 -24.78 -31.59
CA ASN A 140 -35.91 -26.02 -31.47
C ASN A 140 -37.41 -25.75 -31.39
N ASP A 141 -37.84 -24.77 -30.59
CA ASP A 141 -39.26 -24.41 -30.47
C ASP A 141 -39.85 -23.98 -31.83
N ILE A 142 -39.08 -23.22 -32.63
CA ILE A 142 -39.46 -22.82 -34.00
C ILE A 142 -39.56 -24.04 -34.92
N GLN A 143 -38.59 -24.96 -34.87
CA GLN A 143 -38.61 -26.19 -35.67
C GLN A 143 -39.80 -27.08 -35.32
N GLU A 144 -40.10 -27.24 -34.03
CA GLU A 144 -41.28 -27.99 -33.57
C GLU A 144 -42.57 -27.35 -34.11
N MET A 145 -42.74 -26.03 -33.98
CA MET A 145 -43.90 -25.32 -34.53
C MET A 145 -44.02 -25.48 -36.04
N ALA A 146 -42.92 -25.38 -36.79
CA ALA A 146 -42.93 -25.58 -38.24
C ALA A 146 -43.33 -27.01 -38.63
N VAL A 147 -42.94 -28.02 -37.86
CA VAL A 147 -43.33 -29.43 -38.09
C VAL A 147 -44.83 -29.63 -37.82
N TYR A 148 -45.40 -28.98 -36.80
CA TYR A 148 -46.85 -29.03 -36.55
C TYR A 148 -47.65 -28.36 -37.66
N VAL A 149 -47.23 -27.17 -38.13
CA VAL A 149 -47.90 -26.45 -39.23
C VAL A 149 -47.90 -27.27 -40.54
N ASN A 150 -46.85 -28.04 -40.79
CA ASN A 150 -46.72 -28.86 -42.00
C ASN A 150 -47.41 -30.24 -41.91
N LYS A 151 -47.97 -30.63 -40.75
CA LYS A 151 -48.71 -31.90 -40.59
C LYS A 151 -50.21 -31.78 -40.81
N ASP A 152 -50.75 -30.56 -40.81
CA ASP A 152 -52.16 -30.26 -41.01
C ASP A 152 -52.51 -29.88 -42.47
N TYR A 153 -51.61 -30.16 -43.42
CA TYR A 153 -51.81 -30.06 -44.88
C TYR A 153 -51.68 -31.43 -45.54
#